data_AF-A0A7S0HSL0-F1
#
_entry.id   AF-A0A7S0HSL0-F1
#
_cell.length_a   1.000
_cell.length_b   1.000
_cell.length_c   1.000
_cell.angle_alpha   90.00
_cell.angle_beta   90.00
_cell.angle_gamma   90.00
#
_symmetry.space_group_name_H-M   'P 1'
#
loop_
_entity.id
_entity.type
_entity.pdbx_description
1 polymer ?
#
loop_
_entity_poly.entity_id
_entity_poly.type
_entity_poly.pdbx_seq_one_letter_code
_entity_poly.pdbx_strand_id
1 'polypeptide(L)'
;GWSRTKSYTMSENFSRFQQAISDTTNPFILDGGLATQMEAYGADLSGHLWSARLLHDDPLLIRRTHVAFYMAGSDIALSASYQGTVAGFVQAGHDAEEGARLLQSSVRLIREARDEAWNRMQEDGTSGRRMRPFAGASLGCYGASLANGAEYTGVYDIERSLMS
;
A
#
# COMPACT_ATOMS: atom_id res chain seq x y z
N GLY A 1 1.06 15.16 -42.31
CA GLY A 1 1.43 15.75 -41.01
C GLY A 1 0.71 15.03 -39.91
N TRP A 2 1.37 14.07 -39.25
CA TRP A 2 1.04 13.63 -37.89
C TRP A 2 2.26 12.87 -37.35
N SER A 3 3.16 13.61 -36.72
CA SER A 3 4.20 13.06 -35.86
C SER A 3 4.19 13.89 -34.60
N ARG A 4 3.54 13.36 -33.57
CA ARG A 4 3.73 13.80 -32.19
C ARG A 4 4.10 12.57 -31.39
N THR A 5 5.36 12.19 -31.47
CA THR A 5 6.00 11.40 -30.42
C THR A 5 5.91 12.25 -29.15
N LYS A 6 4.95 11.94 -28.26
CA LYS A 6 5.00 12.46 -26.89
C LYS A 6 6.24 11.86 -26.26
N SER A 7 7.29 12.66 -26.07
CA SER A 7 8.40 12.28 -25.21
C SER A 7 7.83 12.12 -23.80
N TYR A 8 7.71 10.88 -23.33
CA TYR A 8 7.30 10.61 -21.96
C TYR A 8 8.49 10.94 -21.06
N THR A 9 8.49 12.12 -20.45
CA THR A 9 9.48 12.41 -19.39
C THR A 9 9.16 11.47 -18.23
N MET A 10 10.03 10.49 -17.99
CA MET A 10 9.88 9.59 -16.85
C MET A 10 9.93 10.39 -15.56
N SER A 11 8.97 10.12 -14.67
CA SER A 11 8.94 10.79 -13.37
C SER A 11 10.21 10.48 -12.59
N GLU A 12 10.68 11.43 -11.79
CA GLU A 12 11.86 11.26 -10.93
C GLU A 12 11.81 9.98 -10.10
N ASN A 13 10.62 9.64 -9.57
CA ASN A 13 10.40 8.40 -8.82
C ASN A 13 10.64 7.14 -9.67
N PHE A 14 10.19 7.13 -10.92
CA PHE A 14 10.36 5.99 -11.81
C PHE A 14 11.83 5.81 -12.21
N SER A 15 12.52 6.91 -12.52
CA SER A 15 13.97 6.89 -12.79
C SER A 15 14.77 6.39 -11.58
N ARG A 16 14.44 6.86 -10.37
CA ARG A 16 15.07 6.41 -9.12
C ARG A 16 14.81 4.93 -8.86
N PHE A 17 13.59 4.46 -9.08
CA PHE A 17 13.23 3.05 -8.92
C PHE A 17 13.97 2.17 -9.92
N GLN A 18 13.96 2.54 -11.21
CA GLN A 18 14.70 1.81 -12.24
C GLN A 18 16.20 1.73 -11.96
N GLN A 19 16.81 2.86 -11.58
CA GLN A 19 18.23 2.87 -11.22
C GLN A 19 18.50 1.92 -10.05
N ALA A 20 17.65 1.95 -9.02
CA ALA A 20 17.87 1.17 -7.83
C ALA A 20 17.64 -0.34 -8.05
N ILE A 21 16.66 -0.77 -8.88
CA ILE A 21 16.48 -2.19 -9.24
C ILE A 21 17.52 -2.70 -10.24
N SER A 22 18.26 -1.80 -10.90
CA SER A 22 19.35 -2.19 -11.80
C SER A 22 20.60 -2.64 -11.03
N ASP A 23 20.72 -2.24 -9.76
CA ASP A 23 21.76 -2.75 -8.87
C ASP A 23 21.37 -4.14 -8.34
N THR A 24 21.91 -5.17 -8.97
CA THR A 24 21.66 -6.57 -8.58
C THR A 24 22.46 -7.03 -7.37
N THR A 25 23.37 -6.19 -6.86
CA THR A 25 24.20 -6.52 -5.69
C THR A 25 23.56 -6.12 -4.37
N ASN A 26 22.52 -5.29 -4.41
CA ASN A 26 21.82 -4.80 -3.24
C ASN A 26 20.31 -5.13 -3.33
N PRO A 27 19.85 -6.21 -2.68
CA PRO A 27 18.43 -6.56 -2.70
C PRO A 27 17.59 -5.52 -1.95
N PHE A 28 16.35 -5.33 -2.41
CA PHE A 28 15.36 -4.54 -1.69
C PHE A 28 14.75 -5.32 -0.54
N ILE A 29 14.61 -4.65 0.60
CA ILE A 29 13.85 -5.18 1.74
C ILE A 29 12.41 -4.65 1.67
N LEU A 30 11.44 -5.56 1.60
CA LEU A 30 10.01 -5.24 1.70
C LEU A 30 9.60 -5.11 3.18
N ASP A 31 8.41 -4.60 3.42
CA ASP A 31 7.78 -4.64 4.74
C ASP A 31 7.27 -6.03 5.11
N GLY A 32 6.89 -6.17 6.38
CA GLY A 32 6.36 -7.41 6.93
C GLY A 32 4.82 -7.48 6.90
N GLY A 33 4.28 -8.46 7.61
CA GLY A 33 2.83 -8.62 7.76
C GLY A 33 2.20 -7.45 8.52
N LEU A 34 1.45 -6.61 7.80
CA LEU A 34 0.77 -5.44 8.37
C LEU A 34 -0.19 -5.83 9.51
N ALA A 35 -0.95 -6.91 9.32
CA ALA A 35 -1.89 -7.45 10.31
C ALA A 35 -1.19 -7.77 11.64
N THR A 36 -0.14 -8.61 11.58
CA THR A 36 0.61 -9.06 12.75
C THR A 36 1.16 -7.89 13.55
N GLN A 37 1.70 -6.87 12.87
CA GLN A 37 2.24 -5.71 13.55
C GLN A 37 1.15 -4.84 14.19
N MET A 38 -0.03 -4.74 13.57
CA MET A 38 -1.17 -4.02 14.13
C MET A 38 -1.79 -4.75 15.33
N GLU A 39 -1.90 -6.08 15.28
CA GLU A 39 -2.31 -6.91 16.43
C GLU A 39 -1.33 -6.74 17.60
N ALA A 40 -0.03 -6.69 17.33
CA ALA A 40 0.99 -6.40 18.35
C ALA A 40 0.84 -4.99 18.95
N TYR A 41 0.19 -4.07 18.25
CA TYR A 41 -0.21 -2.76 18.75
C TYR A 41 -1.60 -2.73 19.41
N GLY A 42 -2.26 -3.89 19.54
CA GLY A 42 -3.56 -4.05 20.19
C GLY A 42 -4.76 -3.80 19.28
N ALA A 43 -4.58 -3.82 17.95
CA ALA A 43 -5.68 -3.65 17.01
C ALA A 43 -6.59 -4.87 16.98
N ASP A 44 -7.90 -4.63 16.96
CA ASP A 44 -8.89 -5.67 16.67
C ASP A 44 -9.06 -5.79 15.15
N LEU A 45 -8.50 -6.86 14.59
CA LEU A 45 -8.58 -7.19 13.16
C LEU A 45 -9.71 -8.18 12.84
N SER A 46 -10.62 -8.41 13.78
CA SER A 46 -11.80 -9.23 13.51
C SER A 46 -12.72 -8.59 12.46
N GLY A 47 -13.44 -9.46 11.76
CA GLY A 47 -14.37 -9.07 10.70
C GLY A 47 -13.72 -9.00 9.31
N HIS A 48 -14.60 -8.98 8.31
CA HIS A 48 -14.17 -8.79 6.92
C HIS A 48 -13.66 -7.36 6.71
N LEU A 49 -12.75 -7.19 5.74
CA LEU A 49 -12.24 -5.89 5.32
C LEU A 49 -11.55 -5.08 6.44
N TRP A 50 -10.98 -5.74 7.47
CA TRP A 50 -10.33 -5.05 8.60
C TRP A 50 -9.30 -4.01 8.13
N SER A 51 -8.53 -4.29 7.07
CA SER A 51 -7.50 -3.37 6.58
C SER A 51 -8.10 -2.11 5.97
N ALA A 52 -9.26 -2.26 5.34
CA ALA A 52 -10.03 -1.17 4.77
C ALA A 52 -10.71 -0.35 5.88
N ARG A 53 -11.31 -1.02 6.87
CA ARG A 53 -11.94 -0.40 8.04
C ARG A 53 -10.97 0.47 8.84
N LEU A 54 -9.74 -0.01 9.07
CA LEU A 54 -8.73 0.78 9.81
C LEU A 54 -8.32 2.08 9.10
N LEU A 55 -8.54 2.23 7.79
CA LEU A 55 -8.32 3.51 7.10
C LEU A 55 -9.28 4.60 7.60
N HIS A 56 -10.44 4.20 8.10
CA HIS A 56 -11.43 5.07 8.72
C HIS A 56 -11.26 5.10 10.25
N ASP A 57 -11.22 3.93 10.89
CA ASP A 57 -11.27 3.80 12.35
C ASP A 57 -9.99 4.27 13.04
N ASP A 58 -8.81 3.93 12.49
CA ASP A 58 -7.51 4.28 13.08
C ASP A 58 -6.41 4.49 12.01
N PRO A 59 -6.49 5.58 11.23
CA PRO A 59 -5.47 5.90 10.23
C PRO A 59 -4.10 6.18 10.85
N LEU A 60 -4.04 6.56 12.14
CA LEU A 60 -2.78 6.81 12.85
C LEU A 60 -2.05 5.51 13.15
N LEU A 61 -2.76 4.44 13.51
CA LEU A 61 -2.19 3.10 13.65
C LEU A 61 -1.57 2.63 12.33
N ILE A 62 -2.24 2.85 11.20
CA ILE A 62 -1.69 2.53 9.87
C ILE A 62 -0.38 3.28 9.64
N ARG A 63 -0.37 4.60 9.85
CA ARG A 63 0.84 5.41 9.67
C ARG A 63 1.97 4.95 10.59
N ARG A 64 1.68 4.74 11.88
CA ARG A 64 2.64 4.27 12.89
C ARG A 64 3.26 2.94 12.50
N THR A 65 2.45 2.02 11.99
CA THR A 65 2.91 0.70 11.54
C THR A 65 3.85 0.81 10.34
N HIS A 66 3.53 1.63 9.34
CA HIS A 66 4.44 1.88 8.23
C HIS A 66 5.75 2.58 8.66
N VAL A 67 5.69 3.55 9.58
CA VAL A 67 6.89 4.17 10.14
C VAL A 67 7.78 3.11 10.79
N ALA A 68 7.20 2.19 11.56
CA ALA A 68 7.95 1.12 12.21
C ALA A 68 8.67 0.23 11.20
N PHE A 69 8.03 -0.16 10.08
CA PHE A 69 8.69 -0.94 9.02
C PHE A 69 9.86 -0.18 8.38
N TYR A 70 9.67 1.09 8.02
CA TYR A 70 10.75 1.89 7.48
C TYR A 70 11.91 2.01 8.47
N MET A 71 11.64 2.34 9.73
CA MET A 71 12.66 2.44 10.79
C MET A 71 13.38 1.12 11.06
N ALA A 72 12.70 -0.02 10.90
CA ALA A 72 13.32 -1.35 10.98
C ALA A 72 14.18 -1.69 9.75
N GLY A 73 14.07 -0.90 8.67
CA GLY A 73 14.95 -0.98 7.52
C GLY A 73 14.28 -1.50 6.25
N SER A 74 12.96 -1.41 6.11
CA SER A 74 12.30 -1.65 4.82
C SER A 74 12.66 -0.55 3.82
N ASP A 75 13.02 -0.94 2.61
CA ASP A 75 13.24 -0.03 1.47
C ASP A 75 11.95 0.23 0.70
N ILE A 76 10.98 -0.69 0.79
CA ILE A 76 9.64 -0.55 0.21
C ILE A 76 8.63 -1.02 1.24
N ALA A 77 7.57 -0.25 1.45
CA ALA A 77 6.39 -0.70 2.16
C ALA A 77 5.15 -0.63 1.24
N LEU A 78 4.12 -1.41 1.53
CA LEU A 78 2.90 -1.51 0.74
C LEU A 78 1.70 -0.90 1.47
N SER A 79 0.87 -0.12 0.78
CA SER A 79 -0.30 0.53 1.40
C SER A 79 -1.32 -0.48 1.94
N ALA A 80 -2.06 -0.07 2.97
CA ALA A 80 -3.15 -0.84 3.61
C ALA A 80 -4.42 -0.96 2.74
N SER A 81 -4.27 -1.15 1.42
CA SER A 81 -5.36 -1.17 0.44
C SER A 81 -5.56 -2.53 -0.23
N TYR A 82 -4.94 -3.60 0.27
CA TYR A 82 -5.03 -4.94 -0.34
C TYR A 82 -6.49 -5.40 -0.53
N GLN A 83 -7.32 -5.31 0.51
CA GLN A 83 -8.76 -5.61 0.43
C GLN A 83 -9.62 -4.39 0.03
N GLY A 84 -8.99 -3.23 -0.15
CA GLY A 84 -9.69 -1.97 -0.38
C GLY A 84 -10.28 -1.91 -1.78
N THR A 85 -11.60 -1.93 -1.87
CA THR A 85 -12.34 -1.59 -3.09
C THR A 85 -13.51 -0.69 -2.74
N VAL A 86 -13.93 0.18 -3.67
CA VAL A 86 -15.11 1.03 -3.46
C VAL A 86 -16.34 0.16 -3.16
N ALA A 87 -16.50 -0.96 -3.86
CA ALA A 87 -17.59 -1.91 -3.62
C ALA A 87 -17.53 -2.52 -2.20
N GLY A 88 -16.34 -2.91 -1.73
CA GLY A 88 -16.15 -3.42 -0.36
C GLY A 88 -16.49 -2.37 0.70
N PHE A 89 -16.09 -1.11 0.50
CA PHE A 89 -16.47 -0.01 1.39
C PHE A 89 -17.98 0.24 1.41
N VAL A 90 -18.64 0.14 0.26
CA VAL A 90 -20.10 0.25 0.17
C VAL A 90 -20.80 -0.88 0.92
N GLN A 91 -20.30 -2.12 0.81
CA GLN A 91 -20.80 -3.25 1.59
C GLN A 91 -20.58 -3.08 3.10
N ALA A 92 -19.50 -2.38 3.49
CA ALA A 92 -19.22 -2.01 4.87
C ALA A 92 -20.03 -0.79 5.38
N GLY A 93 -20.93 -0.22 4.57
CA GLY A 93 -21.84 0.85 4.98
C GLY A 93 -21.36 2.27 4.66
N HIS A 94 -20.26 2.43 3.93
CA HIS A 94 -19.82 3.73 3.42
C HIS A 94 -20.51 4.08 2.09
N ASP A 95 -20.51 5.36 1.71
CA ASP A 95 -20.84 5.73 0.34
C ASP A 95 -19.62 5.52 -0.60
N ALA A 96 -19.88 5.54 -1.91
CA ALA A 96 -18.85 5.29 -2.91
C ALA A 96 -17.76 6.39 -2.94
N GLU A 97 -18.12 7.63 -2.61
CA GLU A 97 -17.19 8.74 -2.59
C GLU A 97 -16.22 8.61 -1.40
N GLU A 98 -16.75 8.22 -0.24
CA GLU A 98 -15.98 7.91 0.95
C GLU A 98 -15.06 6.71 0.73
N GLY A 99 -15.55 5.64 0.11
CA GLY A 99 -14.70 4.50 -0.26
C GLY A 99 -13.52 4.92 -1.15
N ALA A 100 -13.74 5.81 -2.12
CA ALA A 100 -12.67 6.34 -2.96
C ALA A 100 -11.69 7.23 -2.17
N ARG A 101 -12.19 8.07 -1.24
CA ARG A 101 -11.34 8.88 -0.35
C ARG A 101 -10.49 8.02 0.58
N LEU A 102 -11.02 6.92 1.11
CA LEU A 102 -10.29 5.98 1.96
C LEU A 102 -9.19 5.24 1.16
N LEU A 103 -9.45 4.86 -0.09
CA LEU A 103 -8.39 4.31 -0.96
C LEU A 103 -7.27 5.32 -1.19
N GLN A 104 -7.61 6.58 -1.46
CA GLN A 104 -6.61 7.63 -1.61
C GLN A 104 -5.86 7.92 -0.30
N SER A 105 -6.54 7.81 0.85
CA SER A 105 -5.92 7.99 2.17
C SER A 105 -4.86 6.93 2.44
N SER A 106 -5.06 5.68 1.99
CA SER A 106 -4.06 4.62 2.15
C SER A 106 -2.70 4.98 1.52
N VAL A 107 -2.72 5.58 0.32
CA VAL A 107 -1.52 6.02 -0.40
C VAL A 107 -0.92 7.26 0.24
N ARG A 108 -1.75 8.16 0.77
CA ARG A 108 -1.29 9.34 1.50
C ARG A 108 -0.58 8.93 2.80
N LEU A 109 -1.17 8.06 3.60
CA LEU A 109 -0.65 7.62 4.90
C LEU A 109 0.71 6.94 4.78
N ILE A 110 0.89 6.06 3.79
CA ILE A 110 2.19 5.40 3.59
C ILE A 110 3.28 6.39 3.11
N ARG A 111 2.90 7.39 2.31
CA ARG A 111 3.85 8.45 1.89
C ARG A 111 4.26 9.32 3.06
N GLU A 112 3.32 9.70 3.92
CA GLU A 112 3.59 10.45 5.15
C GLU A 112 4.49 9.64 6.09
N ALA A 113 4.20 8.35 6.28
CA ALA A 113 5.01 7.45 7.10
C ALA A 113 6.44 7.32 6.59
N ARG A 114 6.63 7.17 5.28
CA ARG A 114 7.94 7.16 4.63
C ARG A 114 8.70 8.46 4.87
N ASP A 115 8.03 9.59 4.71
CA ASP A 115 8.64 10.91 4.83
C ASP A 115 9.05 11.19 6.27
N GLU A 116 8.19 10.82 7.23
CA GLU A 116 8.47 10.86 8.67
C GLU A 116 9.68 9.99 9.04
N ALA A 117 9.69 8.72 8.64
CA ALA A 117 10.79 7.81 8.94
C ALA A 117 12.11 8.28 8.30
N TRP A 118 12.07 8.74 7.05
CA TRP A 118 13.24 9.25 6.35
C TRP A 118 13.84 10.48 7.03
N ASN A 119 13.00 11.43 7.44
CA ASN A 119 13.47 12.62 8.16
C ASN A 119 14.12 12.23 9.49
N ARG A 120 13.51 11.33 10.27
CA ARG A 120 14.10 10.82 11.52
C ARG A 120 15.46 10.16 11.30
N MET A 121 15.58 9.32 10.27
CA MET A 121 16.86 8.69 9.94
C MET A 121 17.95 9.70 9.52
N GLN A 122 17.56 10.81 8.90
CA GLN A 122 18.50 11.88 8.56
C GLN A 122 18.93 12.64 9.81
N GLU A 123 17.98 12.99 10.68
CA GLU A 123 18.21 13.70 11.95
C GLU A 123 19.10 12.90 12.90
N ASP A 124 18.84 11.60 13.06
CA ASP A 124 19.58 10.71 13.96
C ASP A 124 20.86 10.13 13.32
N GLY A 125 21.15 10.47 12.06
CA GLY A 125 22.31 9.97 11.32
C GLY A 125 22.27 8.47 10.96
N THR A 126 21.16 7.79 11.19
CA THR A 126 20.98 6.35 10.91
C THR A 126 20.66 6.03 9.45
N SER A 127 20.38 7.05 8.63
CA SER A 127 20.17 6.89 7.18
C SER A 127 21.42 6.37 6.46
N GLY A 128 22.63 6.69 6.95
CA GLY A 128 23.88 6.20 6.38
C GLY A 128 23.97 6.42 4.87
N ARG A 129 24.19 5.33 4.11
CA ARG A 129 24.20 5.33 2.64
C ARG A 129 22.89 4.85 2.03
N ARG A 130 21.84 4.68 2.85
CA ARG A 130 20.55 4.22 2.35
C ARG A 130 19.97 5.25 1.41
N MET A 131 19.26 4.76 0.41
CA MET A 131 18.40 5.61 -0.39
C MET A 131 17.10 5.91 0.36
N ARG A 132 16.44 7.01 0.02
CA ARG A 132 15.10 7.30 0.53
C ARG A 132 14.14 6.17 0.12
N PRO A 133 13.42 5.53 1.06
CA PRO A 133 12.55 4.40 0.75
C PRO A 133 11.44 4.73 -0.27
N PHE A 134 10.79 3.68 -0.79
CA PHE A 134 9.62 3.78 -1.67
C PHE A 134 8.33 3.43 -0.93
N ALA A 135 7.23 3.97 -1.42
CA ALA A 135 5.89 3.62 -1.01
C ALA A 135 5.19 2.97 -2.20
N GLY A 136 4.78 1.71 -2.05
CA GLY A 136 4.04 0.94 -3.04
C GLY A 136 2.54 0.97 -2.76
N ALA A 137 1.74 1.15 -3.81
CA ALA A 137 0.29 0.97 -3.69
C ALA A 137 -0.02 -0.54 -3.80
N SER A 138 -0.65 -1.10 -2.78
CA SER A 138 -1.12 -2.49 -2.78
C SER A 138 -2.47 -2.59 -3.47
N LEU A 139 -2.58 -3.51 -4.44
CA LEU A 139 -3.82 -3.84 -5.13
C LEU A 139 -4.06 -5.33 -4.98
N GLY A 140 -5.08 -5.71 -4.21
CA GLY A 140 -5.47 -7.12 -4.09
C GLY A 140 -6.11 -7.66 -5.35
N CYS A 141 -6.09 -8.98 -5.49
CA CYS A 141 -6.86 -9.65 -6.53
C CYS A 141 -8.37 -9.55 -6.23
N TYR A 142 -9.20 -9.87 -7.22
CA TYR A 142 -10.66 -9.84 -7.05
C TYR A 142 -11.14 -10.73 -5.88
N GLY A 143 -10.51 -11.89 -5.66
CA GLY A 143 -10.83 -12.75 -4.52
C GLY A 143 -10.67 -12.06 -3.16
N ALA A 144 -9.66 -11.20 -3.02
CA ALA A 144 -9.42 -10.45 -1.80
C ALA A 144 -10.54 -9.45 -1.50
N SER A 145 -11.23 -8.93 -2.53
CA SER A 145 -12.39 -8.06 -2.32
C SER A 145 -13.68 -8.82 -1.99
N LEU A 146 -13.73 -10.14 -2.25
CA LEU A 146 -14.84 -11.00 -1.84
C LEU A 146 -14.75 -11.43 -0.36
N ALA A 147 -13.55 -11.33 0.23
CA ALA A 147 -13.29 -11.68 1.63
C ALA A 147 -13.77 -13.10 2.05
N ASN A 148 -13.77 -14.04 1.11
CA ASN A 148 -14.23 -15.43 1.28
C ASN A 148 -13.11 -16.48 1.06
N GLY A 149 -11.85 -16.04 0.96
CA GLY A 149 -10.70 -16.90 0.70
C GLY A 149 -10.48 -17.24 -0.78
N ALA A 150 -11.30 -16.69 -1.69
CA ALA A 150 -11.11 -16.90 -3.13
C ALA A 150 -9.78 -16.32 -3.65
N GLU A 151 -9.07 -15.50 -2.87
CA GLU A 151 -7.71 -15.07 -3.20
C GLU A 151 -6.71 -16.24 -3.29
N TYR A 152 -7.01 -17.39 -2.67
CA TYR A 152 -6.17 -18.60 -2.70
C TYR A 152 -6.66 -19.67 -3.68
N THR A 153 -7.92 -19.61 -4.11
CA THR A 153 -8.53 -20.64 -4.99
C THR A 153 -8.71 -20.16 -6.42
N GLY A 154 -8.88 -18.85 -6.63
CA GLY A 154 -9.26 -18.29 -7.93
C GLY A 154 -10.65 -18.68 -8.42
N VAL A 155 -11.45 -19.34 -7.57
CA VAL A 155 -12.84 -19.71 -7.87
C VAL A 155 -13.72 -18.54 -7.48
N TYR A 156 -14.13 -17.78 -8.49
CA TYR A 156 -15.02 -16.65 -8.34
C TYR A 156 -16.38 -17.04 -8.91
N ASP A 157 -17.45 -16.99 -8.11
CA ASP A 157 -18.83 -17.16 -8.59
C ASP A 157 -19.26 -15.89 -9.37
N ILE A 158 -18.60 -15.64 -10.51
CA ILE A 158 -18.93 -14.55 -11.42
C ILE A 158 -19.74 -15.12 -12.57
N GLU A 159 -20.94 -14.59 -12.79
CA GLU A 159 -21.67 -14.89 -14.01
C GLU A 159 -20.87 -14.41 -15.23
N ARG A 160 -20.75 -15.27 -16.25
CA ARG A 160 -20.10 -14.94 -17.54
C ARG A 160 -20.68 -13.70 -18.23
N SER A 161 -21.89 -13.27 -17.89
CA SER A 161 -22.58 -12.11 -18.45
C SER A 161 -21.91 -10.77 -18.12
N LEU A 162 -21.07 -10.72 -17.07
CA LEU A 162 -20.32 -9.52 -16.66
C LEU A 162 -18.94 -9.38 -17.34
N MET A 163 -18.57 -10.31 -18.22
CA MET A 163 -17.24 -10.37 -18.87
C MET A 163 -17.23 -9.92 -20.34
N SER A 164 -18.33 -9.38 -20.87
CA SER A 164 -18.43 -8.82 -22.24
C SER A 164 -18.71 -7.33 -22.21
#